data_AF-A0A3D6BT59-F1
#
_entry.id   AF-A0A3D6BT59-F1
#
_cell.length_a   1.000
_cell.length_b   1.000
_cell.length_c   1.000
_cell.angle_alpha   90.00
_cell.angle_beta   90.00
_cell.angle_gamma   90.00
#
_symmetry.space_group_name_H-M   'P 1'
#
loop_
_entity.id
_entity.type
_entity.pdbx_description
1 polymer ?
#
loop_
_entity_poly.entity_id
_entity_poly.type
_entity_poly.pdbx_seq_one_letter_code
_entity_poly.pdbx_strand_id
1 'polypeptide(L)'
;MTNKKNKKHFLIFYSYNALAKISPRKWARYNQQLFPQYGFTCNEDHPTTNQIINFIVANYDFKRVENNEIVIHYNFSKSLKF
;
A
#
# COMPACT_ATOMS: atom_id res chain seq x y z
N MET A 1 27.43 -0.77 -12.37
CA MET A 1 25.95 -0.78 -12.49
C MET A 1 25.37 -1.32 -11.19
N THR A 2 24.79 -0.47 -10.36
CA THR A 2 24.11 -0.92 -9.14
C THR A 2 22.83 -1.64 -9.56
N ASN A 3 22.82 -2.96 -9.37
CA ASN A 3 21.64 -3.78 -9.54
C ASN A 3 20.59 -3.27 -8.54
N LYS A 4 19.71 -2.36 -8.97
CA LYS A 4 18.70 -1.73 -8.13
C LYS A 4 17.69 -2.81 -7.78
N LYS A 5 18.00 -3.61 -6.74
CA LYS A 5 17.07 -4.62 -6.20
C LYS A 5 15.73 -3.92 -6.00
N ASN A 6 14.67 -4.47 -6.59
CA ASN A 6 13.32 -4.00 -6.34
C ASN A 6 13.07 -4.08 -4.83
N LYS A 7 13.00 -2.92 -4.18
CA LYS A 7 12.75 -2.86 -2.73
C LYS A 7 11.39 -3.48 -2.44
N LYS A 8 11.28 -4.20 -1.32
CA LYS A 8 9.98 -4.74 -0.90
C LYS A 8 9.14 -3.63 -0.27
N HIS A 9 7.91 -3.45 -0.75
CA HIS A 9 6.98 -2.45 -0.22
C HIS A 9 6.02 -3.06 0.81
N PHE A 10 5.83 -2.36 1.92
CA PHE A 10 4.86 -2.70 2.96
C PHE A 10 4.01 -1.49 3.33
N LEU A 11 2.76 -1.75 3.70
CA LEU A 11 1.88 -0.81 4.39
C LEU A 11 1.78 -1.23 5.85
N ILE A 12 1.90 -0.27 6.77
CA ILE A 12 1.71 -0.50 8.21
C ILE A 12 0.72 0.53 8.76
N PHE A 13 -0.37 0.06 9.36
CA PHE A 13 -1.42 0.95 9.89
C PHE A 13 -2.22 0.27 10.99
N TYR A 14 -3.07 1.02 11.71
CA TYR A 14 -4.00 0.42 12.66
C TYR A 14 -5.26 -0.08 11.95
N SER A 15 -5.57 -1.37 12.13
CA SER A 15 -6.82 -2.01 11.72
C SER A 15 -7.51 -2.54 12.96
N TYR A 16 -8.71 -2.05 13.28
CA TYR A 16 -9.46 -2.45 14.49
C TYR A 16 -8.61 -2.38 15.78
N ASN A 17 -7.87 -1.28 15.98
CA ASN A 17 -6.94 -1.06 17.10
C ASN A 17 -5.73 -2.01 17.18
N ALA A 18 -5.53 -2.88 16.18
CA ALA A 18 -4.35 -3.72 16.06
C ALA A 18 -3.40 -3.20 14.97
N LEU A 19 -2.09 -3.29 15.19
CA LEU A 19 -1.11 -2.95 14.17
C LEU A 19 -1.14 -4.01 13.06
N ALA A 20 -1.45 -3.59 11.84
CA ALA A 20 -1.50 -4.44 10.67
C ALA A 20 -0.29 -4.18 9.75
N LYS A 21 0.22 -5.24 9.12
CA LYS A 21 1.25 -5.18 8.06
C LYS A 21 0.74 -5.90 6.83
N ILE A 22 0.75 -5.24 5.67
CA ILE A 22 0.24 -5.81 4.42
C ILE A 22 1.00 -5.28 3.21
N SER A 23 1.12 -6.08 2.15
CA SER A 23 1.67 -5.57 0.87
C SER A 23 0.67 -4.62 0.21
N PRO A 24 1.10 -3.58 -0.53
CA PRO A 24 0.19 -2.67 -1.24
C PRO A 24 -0.85 -3.39 -2.09
N ARG A 25 -0.43 -4.40 -2.86
CA ARG A 25 -1.33 -5.16 -3.76
C ARG A 25 -2.43 -5.91 -2.99
N LYS A 26 -2.07 -6.60 -1.91
CA LYS A 26 -3.05 -7.30 -1.05
C LYS A 26 -4.00 -6.32 -0.37
N TRP A 27 -3.52 -5.14 0.03
CA TRP A 27 -4.38 -4.09 0.59
C TRP A 27 -5.38 -3.56 -0.45
N ALA A 28 -4.96 -3.27 -1.68
CA ALA A 28 -5.86 -2.84 -2.74
C ALA A 28 -6.93 -3.91 -3.05
N ARG A 29 -6.56 -5.20 -3.00
CA ARG A 29 -7.51 -6.31 -3.15
C ARG A 29 -8.53 -6.42 -2.02
N TYR A 30 -8.25 -5.93 -0.82
CA TYR A 30 -9.23 -5.84 0.28
C TYR A 30 -10.06 -4.56 0.24
N ASN A 31 -9.65 -3.57 -0.56
CA ASN A 31 -10.31 -2.28 -0.68
C ASN A 31 -10.63 -1.99 -2.15
N GLN A 32 -11.19 -2.98 -2.86
CA GLN A 32 -11.44 -2.90 -4.31
C GLN A 32 -12.39 -1.76 -4.67
N GLN A 33 -13.30 -1.41 -3.76
CA GLN A 33 -14.21 -0.27 -3.90
C GLN A 33 -13.49 1.07 -4.10
N LEU A 34 -12.23 1.19 -3.67
CA LEU A 34 -11.40 2.39 -3.86
C LEU A 34 -10.73 2.45 -5.24
N PHE A 35 -10.83 1.38 -6.01
CA PHE A 35 -10.20 1.20 -7.32
C PHE A 35 -11.21 0.65 -8.34
N PRO A 36 -12.35 1.34 -8.57
CA PRO A 36 -13.48 0.83 -9.34
C PRO A 36 -13.18 0.54 -10.81
N GLN A 37 -12.08 1.08 -11.34
CA GLN A 37 -11.62 0.83 -12.71
C GLN A 37 -10.88 -0.50 -12.88
N TYR A 38 -10.69 -1.29 -11.81
CA TYR A 38 -10.03 -2.58 -11.82
C TYR A 38 -10.98 -3.68 -11.34
N GLY A 39 -11.00 -4.81 -12.04
CA GLY A 39 -11.81 -5.97 -11.67
C GLY A 39 -11.14 -6.94 -10.70
N PHE A 40 -9.82 -6.83 -10.46
CA PHE A 40 -9.04 -7.73 -9.59
C PHE A 40 -9.14 -9.21 -9.96
N THR A 41 -9.53 -9.50 -11.20
CA THR A 41 -9.81 -10.87 -11.68
C THR A 41 -8.53 -11.62 -12.07
N CYS A 42 -7.48 -10.90 -12.48
CA CYS A 42 -6.21 -11.48 -12.92
C CYS A 42 -4.99 -10.65 -12.47
N ASN A 43 -3.80 -11.05 -12.92
CA ASN A 43 -2.54 -10.35 -12.61
C ASN A 43 -2.31 -9.05 -13.37
N GLU A 44 -3.13 -8.73 -14.37
CA GLU A 44 -3.02 -7.51 -15.17
C GLU A 44 -4.13 -6.50 -14.83
N ASP A 45 -5.20 -6.99 -14.21
CA ASP A 45 -6.42 -6.24 -13.86
C ASP A 45 -6.38 -5.76 -12.40
N HIS A 46 -5.32 -5.04 -12.03
CA HIS A 46 -5.20 -4.42 -10.70
C HIS A 46 -4.28 -3.19 -10.73
N PRO A 47 -4.40 -2.26 -9.77
CA PRO A 47 -3.49 -1.11 -9.72
C PRO A 47 -2.06 -1.55 -9.46
N THR A 48 -1.10 -0.84 -10.06
CA THR A 48 0.33 -1.00 -9.80
C THR A 48 0.67 -0.56 -8.38
N THR A 49 1.81 -1.03 -7.85
CA THR A 49 2.28 -0.58 -6.52
C THR A 49 2.35 0.95 -6.43
N ASN A 50 2.87 1.63 -7.47
CA ASN A 50 2.97 3.09 -7.46
C ASN A 50 1.59 3.78 -7.43
N GLN A 51 0.60 3.27 -8.16
CA GLN A 51 -0.76 3.81 -8.11
C GLN A 51 -1.37 3.66 -6.71
N ILE A 52 -1.19 2.50 -6.08
CA ILE A 52 -1.67 2.25 -4.71
C ILE A 52 -0.99 3.19 -3.73
N ILE A 53 0.33 3.35 -3.82
CA ILE A 53 1.10 4.23 -2.94
C ILE A 53 0.68 5.70 -3.11
N ASN A 54 0.57 6.18 -4.35
CA ASN A 54 0.14 7.56 -4.60
C ASN A 54 -1.26 7.82 -4.03
N PHE A 55 -2.17 6.85 -4.19
CA PHE A 55 -3.51 6.94 -3.65
C PHE A 55 -3.53 7.05 -2.12
N ILE A 56 -2.80 6.20 -1.39
CA ILE A 56 -2.81 6.23 0.07
C ILE A 56 -2.07 7.44 0.66
N VAL A 57 -1.04 7.95 -0.02
CA VAL A 57 -0.36 9.18 0.39
C VAL A 57 -1.29 10.38 0.20
N ALA A 58 -1.99 10.46 -0.92
CA ALA A 58 -2.88 11.58 -1.23
C ALA A 58 -4.16 11.62 -0.38
N ASN A 59 -4.76 10.45 -0.09
CA ASN A 59 -6.08 10.39 0.55
C ASN A 59 -6.04 10.06 2.04
N TYR A 60 -4.96 9.40 2.49
CA TYR A 60 -4.89 8.85 3.85
C TYR A 60 -3.61 9.23 4.57
N ASP A 61 -2.87 10.26 4.13
CA ASP A 61 -1.69 10.80 4.82
C ASP A 61 -0.62 9.75 5.22
N PHE A 62 -0.45 8.69 4.43
CA PHE A 62 0.61 7.71 4.68
C PHE A 62 2.00 8.36 4.52
N LYS A 63 2.84 8.20 5.54
CA LYS A 63 4.25 8.64 5.53
C LYS A 63 5.15 7.51 5.01
N ARG A 64 6.39 7.83 4.63
CA ARG A 64 7.35 6.88 4.02
C ARG A 64 8.63 6.81 4.83
N VAL A 65 9.13 5.59 5.05
CA VAL A 65 10.49 5.32 5.51
C VAL A 65 11.08 4.20 4.64
N GLU A 66 12.37 4.30 4.29
CA GLU A 66 13.01 3.30 3.43
C GLU A 66 14.49 3.11 3.75
N ASN A 67 15.00 1.93 3.38
CA ASN A 67 16.43 1.63 3.33
C ASN A 67 16.76 0.98 1.97
N ASN A 68 17.89 0.30 1.85
CA ASN A 68 18.30 -0.35 0.60
C ASN A 68 17.46 -1.57 0.20
N GLU A 69 16.67 -2.12 1.11
CA GLU A 69 15.94 -3.39 0.92
C GLU A 69 14.42 -3.22 0.94
N ILE A 70 13.92 -2.29 1.77
CA ILE A 70 12.49 -2.15 2.04
C ILE A 70 12.04 -0.69 1.95
N VAL A 71 10.77 -0.54 1.59
CA VAL A 71 10.00 0.71 1.68
C VAL A 71 8.77 0.43 2.53
N ILE A 72 8.58 1.20 3.58
CA ILE A 72 7.41 1.14 4.45
C ILE A 72 6.63 2.43 4.25
N HIS A 73 5.35 2.29 3.92
CA HIS A 73 4.37 3.36 4.01
C HIS A 73 3.52 3.14 5.26
N TYR A 74 3.37 4.15 6.10
CA TYR A 74 2.68 3.99 7.38
C TYR A 74 1.73 5.13 7.73
N ASN A 75 0.63 4.80 8.40
CA ASN A 75 -0.24 5.75 9.08
C ASN A 75 -0.73 5.13 10.40
N PHE A 76 -0.37 5.76 11.53
CA PHE A 76 -0.74 5.31 12.88
C PHE A 76 -1.93 6.06 13.49
N SER A 77 -2.70 6.77 12.68
CA SER A 77 -3.97 7.34 13.08
C SER A 77 -4.93 6.21 13.44
N LYS A 78 -5.46 6.27 14.66
CA LYS A 78 -6.53 5.36 15.12
C LYS A 78 -7.88 5.66 14.46
N SER A 79 -8.02 6.82 13.81
CA SER A 79 -9.23 7.21 13.08
C SER A 79 -9.20 6.86 11.59
N LEU A 80 -8.15 6.19 11.11
CA LEU A 80 -8.03 5.79 9.72
C LEU A 80 -9.18 4.85 9.32
N LYS A 81 -9.89 5.22 8.25
CA LYS A 81 -10.99 4.45 7.65
C LYS A 81 -10.79 4.42 6.15
N PHE A 82 -11.03 3.26 5.54
CA PHE A 82 -10.92 3.03 4.09
C PHE A 82 -12.30 2.91 3.48
#